data_AF-A0A850CKT6-F1
#
_entry.id   AF-A0A850CKT6-F1
#
_cell.length_a   1.000
_cell.length_b   1.000
_cell.length_c   1.000
_cell.angle_alpha   90.00
_cell.angle_beta   90.00
_cell.angle_gamma   90.00
#
_symmetry.space_group_name_H-M   'P 1'
#
loop_
_entity.id
_entity.type
_entity.pdbx_description
1 polymer ?
#
loop_
_entity_poly.entity_id
_entity_poly.type
_entity_poly.pdbx_seq_one_letter_code
_entity_poly.pdbx_strand_id
1 'polypeptide(L)'
;MDGGIFGLLGLIRDHRGAVEYDLRHRFGLGLRDIGDRLTIGEAARLIAICRTDPSSAVTAALEGWDFPISRVALALYDLYDLLLAAISDRKARPQPRPGRPYSTTTRDTERWGKARPAGEVAEILNRFGHTLPV
;
A
#
# COMPACT_ATOMS: atom_id res chain seq x y z
N MET A 1 -7.04 8.98 7.48
CA MET A 1 -7.02 9.85 6.30
C MET A 1 -8.45 9.95 5.80
N ASP A 2 -9.00 11.15 5.83
CA ASP A 2 -10.34 11.42 5.32
C ASP A 2 -10.37 11.09 3.82
N GLY A 3 -11.31 10.24 3.40
CA GLY A 3 -11.44 9.81 2.01
C GLY A 3 -11.94 10.93 1.10
N GLY A 4 -11.57 10.88 -0.18
CA GLY A 4 -12.09 11.80 -1.21
C GLY A 4 -11.24 13.05 -1.45
N ILE A 5 -11.89 14.18 -1.74
CA ILE A 5 -11.27 15.42 -2.23
C ILE A 5 -10.27 16.00 -1.22
N PHE A 6 -10.63 16.08 0.06
CA PHE A 6 -9.75 16.62 1.08
C PHE A 6 -8.51 15.75 1.32
N GLY A 7 -8.66 14.43 1.25
CA GLY A 7 -7.53 13.49 1.30
C GLY A 7 -6.56 13.69 0.13
N LEU A 8 -7.08 13.89 -1.08
CA LEU A 8 -6.25 14.18 -2.26
C LEU A 8 -5.50 15.52 -2.13
N LEU A 9 -6.17 16.58 -1.66
CA LEU A 9 -5.53 17.89 -1.48
C LEU A 9 -4.45 17.87 -0.40
N GLY A 10 -4.69 17.19 0.72
CA GLY A 10 -3.68 16.97 1.75
C GLY A 10 -2.46 16.23 1.19
N LEU A 11 -2.68 15.16 0.44
CA LEU A 11 -1.60 14.40 -0.20
C LEU A 11 -0.80 15.25 -1.19
N ILE A 12 -1.45 16.06 -2.02
CA ILE A 12 -0.77 16.95 -2.97
C ILE A 12 0.06 18.00 -2.22
N ARG A 13 -0.43 18.53 -1.09
CA ARG A 13 0.30 19.50 -0.28
C ARG A 13 1.54 18.88 0.34
N ASP A 14 1.41 17.70 0.94
CA ASP A 14 2.45 17.10 1.78
C ASP A 14 3.45 16.26 0.96
N HIS A 15 3.02 15.72 -0.19
CA HIS A 15 3.80 14.79 -1.02
C HIS A 15 3.71 15.11 -2.52
N ARG A 16 3.72 16.40 -2.88
CA ARG A 16 3.51 16.87 -4.26
C ARG A 16 4.35 16.14 -5.32
N GLY A 17 5.66 16.02 -5.07
CA GLY A 17 6.60 15.43 -6.02
C GLY A 17 6.27 13.96 -6.33
N ALA A 18 5.86 13.19 -5.33
CA ALA A 18 5.46 11.79 -5.49
C ALA A 18 4.18 11.67 -6.33
N VAL A 19 3.20 12.53 -6.05
CA VAL A 19 1.94 12.58 -6.82
C VAL A 19 2.19 12.96 -8.28
N GLU A 20 2.98 14.01 -8.52
CA GLU A 20 3.33 14.44 -9.89
C GLU A 20 4.10 13.36 -10.65
N TYR A 21 5.04 12.68 -9.99
CA TYR A 21 5.80 11.61 -10.60
C TYR A 21 4.91 10.47 -11.06
N ASP A 22 4.06 9.94 -10.18
CA ASP A 22 3.19 8.81 -10.49
C ASP A 22 2.13 9.16 -11.54
N LEU A 23 1.50 10.34 -11.45
CA LEU A 23 0.55 10.77 -12.48
C LEU A 23 1.19 10.80 -13.88
N ARG A 24 2.41 11.33 -13.99
CA ARG A 24 3.12 11.42 -15.28
C ARG A 24 3.56 10.05 -15.78
N HIS A 25 4.21 9.27 -14.93
CA HIS A 25 4.87 8.03 -15.36
C HIS A 25 3.89 6.88 -15.54
N ARG A 26 2.79 6.85 -14.79
CA ARG A 26 1.83 5.73 -14.81
C ARG A 26 0.61 6.00 -15.68
N PHE A 27 0.16 7.25 -15.71
CA PHE A 27 -1.09 7.60 -16.37
C PHE A 27 -0.91 8.63 -17.50
N GLY A 28 0.29 9.18 -17.70
CA GLY A 28 0.52 10.21 -18.70
C GLY A 28 -0.16 11.53 -18.38
N LEU A 29 -0.46 11.78 -17.10
CA LEU A 29 -1.22 12.93 -16.61
C LEU A 29 -0.33 13.89 -15.81
N GLY A 30 -0.66 15.18 -15.85
CA GLY A 30 -0.15 16.19 -14.94
C GLY A 30 -1.20 16.63 -13.93
N LEU A 31 -0.77 17.31 -12.86
CA LEU A 31 -1.71 17.89 -11.88
C LEU A 31 -2.68 18.90 -12.51
N ARG A 32 -2.30 19.57 -13.60
CA ARG A 32 -3.16 20.52 -14.32
C ARG A 32 -4.31 19.84 -15.06
N ASP A 33 -4.19 18.55 -15.37
CA ASP A 33 -5.28 17.81 -16.00
C ASP A 33 -6.42 17.55 -14.99
N ILE A 34 -6.16 17.64 -13.68
CA ILE A 34 -7.19 17.48 -12.63
C ILE A 34 -8.14 18.68 -12.65
N GLY A 35 -9.41 18.40 -12.90
CA GLY A 35 -10.46 19.41 -13.06
C GLY A 35 -10.64 19.90 -14.50
N ASP A 36 -9.68 19.62 -15.39
CA ASP A 36 -9.78 19.92 -16.83
C ASP A 36 -10.17 18.66 -17.62
N ARG A 37 -9.32 17.64 -17.60
CA ARG A 37 -9.50 16.39 -18.35
C ARG A 37 -9.98 15.22 -17.52
N LEU A 38 -9.72 15.24 -16.21
CA LEU A 38 -10.21 14.23 -15.27
C LEU A 38 -10.92 14.86 -14.08
N THR A 39 -11.94 14.18 -13.60
CA THR A 39 -12.66 14.63 -12.40
C THR A 39 -11.80 14.45 -11.15
N ILE A 40 -12.03 15.26 -10.11
CA ILE A 40 -11.32 15.10 -8.84
C ILE A 40 -11.56 13.71 -8.24
N GLY A 41 -12.77 13.17 -8.39
CA GLY A 41 -13.10 11.82 -7.94
C GLY A 41 -12.33 10.72 -8.68
N GLU A 42 -12.07 10.92 -9.97
CA GLU A 42 -11.20 10.03 -10.75
C GLU A 42 -9.75 10.14 -10.32
N ALA A 43 -9.24 11.36 -10.13
CA ALA A 43 -7.88 11.57 -9.61
C ALA A 43 -7.70 10.86 -8.26
N ALA A 44 -8.67 10.99 -7.36
CA ALA A 44 -8.65 10.32 -6.07
C ALA A 44 -8.62 8.77 -6.20
N ARG A 45 -9.34 8.20 -7.17
CA ARG A 45 -9.30 6.75 -7.45
C ARG A 45 -7.95 6.30 -8.02
N LEU A 46 -7.36 7.06 -8.94
CA LEU A 46 -6.02 6.74 -9.48
C LEU A 46 -4.96 6.77 -8.38
N ILE A 47 -5.02 7.76 -7.48
CA ILE A 47 -4.15 7.83 -6.32
C ILE A 47 -4.41 6.67 -5.34
N ALA A 48 -5.66 6.24 -5.16
CA ALA A 48 -5.96 5.06 -4.37
C ALA A 48 -5.35 3.78 -4.99
N ILE A 49 -5.33 3.66 -6.33
CA ILE A 49 -4.64 2.56 -7.03
C ILE A 49 -3.13 2.64 -6.77
N CYS A 50 -2.51 3.83 -6.92
CA CYS A 50 -1.10 4.05 -6.61
C CYS A 50 -0.76 3.54 -5.21
N ARG A 51 -1.55 3.89 -4.19
CA ARG A 51 -1.35 3.45 -2.80
C ARG A 51 -1.31 1.91 -2.63
N THR A 52 -1.99 1.16 -3.49
CA THR A 52 -1.96 -0.32 -3.43
C THR A 52 -0.75 -0.93 -4.12
N ASP A 53 0.03 -0.13 -4.86
CA ASP A 53 1.20 -0.57 -5.60
C ASP A 53 2.49 -0.15 -4.85
N PRO A 54 3.32 -1.09 -4.36
CA PRO A 54 4.57 -0.74 -3.69
C PRO A 54 5.59 -0.08 -4.62
N SER A 55 5.41 -0.16 -5.94
CA SER A 55 6.29 0.51 -6.89
C SER A 55 5.93 1.98 -7.10
N SER A 56 4.86 2.47 -6.47
CA SER A 56 4.40 3.86 -6.56
C SER A 56 5.24 4.78 -5.67
N ALA A 57 5.62 5.93 -6.21
CA ALA A 57 6.28 6.98 -5.43
C ALA A 57 5.35 7.52 -4.33
N VAL A 58 4.03 7.60 -4.59
CA VAL A 58 3.01 7.96 -3.59
C VAL A 58 3.01 6.96 -2.43
N THR A 59 3.06 5.65 -2.71
CA THR A 59 3.14 4.64 -1.65
C THR A 59 4.41 4.80 -0.82
N ALA A 60 5.56 4.94 -1.48
CA ALA A 60 6.83 5.16 -0.79
C ALA A 60 6.78 6.40 0.13
N ALA A 61 6.24 7.52 -0.36
CA ALA A 61 6.15 8.75 0.41
C ALA A 61 5.21 8.62 1.62
N LEU A 62 4.07 7.94 1.46
CA LEU A 62 3.08 7.75 2.53
C LEU A 62 3.58 6.84 3.64
N GLU A 63 4.35 5.82 3.27
CA GLU A 63 4.83 4.79 4.19
C GLU A 63 6.25 5.09 4.70
N GLY A 64 6.82 6.25 4.31
CA GLY A 64 8.11 6.75 4.78
C GLY A 64 9.33 6.01 4.20
N TRP A 65 9.23 5.49 2.99
CA TRP A 65 10.31 4.75 2.33
C TRP A 65 11.24 5.69 1.59
N ASP A 66 12.53 5.35 1.58
CA ASP A 66 13.54 6.07 0.81
C ASP A 66 13.30 5.94 -0.71
N PHE A 67 12.72 4.82 -1.17
CA PHE A 67 12.44 4.56 -2.58
C PHE A 67 11.29 3.55 -2.79
N PRO A 68 10.56 3.62 -3.93
CA PRO A 68 9.55 2.63 -4.29
C PRO A 68 10.17 1.29 -4.69
N ILE A 69 9.43 0.19 -4.51
CA ILE A 69 9.91 -1.17 -4.77
C ILE A 69 8.88 -2.03 -5.51
N SER A 70 9.34 -2.89 -6.42
CA SER A 70 8.43 -3.79 -7.15
C SER A 70 7.91 -4.93 -6.26
N ARG A 71 6.73 -5.46 -6.60
CA ARG A 71 6.19 -6.68 -5.97
C ARG A 71 7.11 -7.89 -6.13
N VAL A 72 7.83 -7.96 -7.25
CA VAL A 72 8.82 -9.01 -7.50
C VAL A 72 10.01 -8.87 -6.55
N ALA A 73 10.52 -7.66 -6.35
CA ALA A 73 11.61 -7.42 -5.42
C ALA A 73 11.20 -7.73 -3.97
N LEU A 74 9.95 -7.43 -3.59
CA LEU A 74 9.38 -7.88 -2.31
C LEU A 74 9.36 -9.41 -2.18
N ALA A 75 8.85 -10.11 -3.20
CA ALA A 75 8.80 -11.57 -3.21
C ALA A 75 10.20 -12.19 -3.14
N LEU A 76 11.20 -11.58 -3.78
CA LEU A 76 12.60 -12.01 -3.70
C LEU A 76 13.18 -11.79 -2.31
N TYR A 77 12.86 -10.68 -1.65
CA TYR A 77 13.25 -10.48 -0.25
C TYR A 77 12.57 -11.49 0.68
N ASP A 78 11.29 -11.81 0.46
CA ASP A 78 10.57 -12.82 1.22
C ASP A 78 11.17 -14.21 1.02
N LEU A 79 11.51 -14.56 -0.22
CA LEU A 79 12.18 -15.81 -0.53
C LEU A 79 13.56 -15.88 0.12
N TYR A 80 14.32 -14.79 0.07
CA TYR A 80 15.63 -14.72 0.71
C TYR A 80 15.53 -14.92 2.22
N ASP A 81 14.57 -14.26 2.88
CA ASP A 81 14.38 -14.40 4.33
C ASP A 81 13.89 -15.81 4.69
N LEU A 82 13.06 -16.43 3.83
CA LEU A 82 12.63 -17.82 3.97
C LEU A 82 13.80 -18.79 3.83
N LEU A 83 14.67 -18.58 2.83
CA LEU A 83 15.87 -19.39 2.63
C LEU A 83 16.83 -19.27 3.81
N LEU A 84 17.04 -18.06 4.32
CA LEU A 84 17.82 -17.85 5.54
C LEU A 84 17.21 -18.61 6.72
N ALA A 85 15.90 -18.48 6.94
CA ALA A 85 15.21 -19.17 8.02
C ALA A 85 15.25 -20.69 7.90
N ALA A 86 15.21 -21.23 6.68
CA ALA A 86 15.30 -22.66 6.40
C ALA A 86 16.70 -23.23 6.65
N ILE A 87 17.75 -22.45 6.36
CA ILE A 87 19.15 -22.87 6.51
C ILE A 87 19.65 -22.62 7.94
N SER A 88 19.08 -21.66 8.67
CA SER A 88 19.53 -21.30 10.01
C SER A 88 18.93 -22.19 11.10
N ASP A 89 19.78 -22.71 11.99
CA ASP A 89 19.35 -23.45 13.20
C ASP A 89 18.56 -22.58 14.21
N ARG A 90 18.73 -21.26 14.15
CA ARG A 90 17.90 -20.31 14.91
C ARG A 90 16.72 -19.90 14.04
N LYS A 91 15.53 -19.71 14.61
CA LYS A 91 14.39 -19.11 13.90
C LYS A 91 14.78 -17.71 13.41
N ALA A 92 15.37 -17.59 12.22
CA ALA A 92 15.72 -16.31 11.64
C ALA A 92 14.41 -15.58 11.40
N ARG A 93 14.24 -14.47 12.13
CA ARG A 93 13.13 -13.58 11.90
C ARG A 93 13.45 -12.76 10.64
N PRO A 94 12.45 -12.47 9.80
CA PRO A 94 12.62 -11.52 8.71
C PRO A 94 13.27 -10.25 9.28
N GLN A 95 14.47 -9.93 8.82
CA GLN A 95 15.16 -8.73 9.27
C GLN A 95 14.63 -7.55 8.46
N PRO A 96 14.38 -6.40 9.10
CA PRO A 96 14.14 -5.19 8.35
C PRO A 96 15.42 -4.86 7.59
N ARG A 97 15.42 -5.12 6.28
CA ARG A 97 16.49 -4.70 5.39
C ARG A 97 16.28 -3.23 5.05
N PRO A 98 17.34 -2.44 4.81
CA PRO A 98 17.22 -1.05 4.35
C PRO A 98 16.46 -0.89 3.03
N GLY A 99 16.25 -1.97 2.26
CA GLY A 99 15.41 -1.97 1.06
C GLY A 99 13.99 -2.52 1.24
N ARG A 100 13.59 -2.88 2.48
CA ARG A 100 12.23 -3.31 2.75
C ARG A 100 11.37 -2.11 3.13
N PRO A 101 10.22 -1.95 2.48
CA PRO A 101 9.37 -0.79 2.60
C PRO A 101 8.44 -0.87 3.83
N TYR A 102 8.96 -1.19 5.02
CA TYR A 102 8.16 -1.17 6.25
C TYR A 102 8.99 -0.62 7.39
N SER A 103 8.39 0.22 8.22
CA SER A 103 9.03 0.85 9.37
C SER A 103 9.60 -0.19 10.35
N THR A 104 10.76 0.13 10.93
CA THR A 104 11.45 -0.69 11.94
C THR A 104 11.01 -0.41 13.37
N THR A 105 10.24 0.67 13.59
CA THR A 105 9.94 1.19 14.93
C THR A 105 8.71 0.56 15.57
N THR A 106 7.83 -0.02 14.75
CA THR A 106 6.70 -0.81 15.20
C THR A 106 7.02 -2.28 15.00
N ARG A 107 6.66 -3.13 15.96
CA ARG A 107 6.44 -4.55 15.64
C ARG A 107 5.27 -4.61 14.66
N ASP A 108 5.50 -4.28 13.40
CA ASP A 108 4.54 -4.50 12.32
C ASP A 108 4.55 -6.00 12.00
N THR A 109 4.06 -6.70 13.00
CA THR A 109 3.50 -8.05 12.99
C THR A 109 2.11 -8.05 12.35
N GLU A 110 1.64 -6.89 11.89
CA GLU A 110 0.41 -6.79 11.14
C GLU A 110 0.65 -7.26 9.71
N ARG A 111 0.45 -8.58 9.55
CA ARG A 111 0.18 -9.21 8.27
C ARG A 111 -0.74 -8.28 7.45
N TRP A 112 -0.34 -7.94 6.22
CA TRP A 112 -1.22 -7.19 5.32
C TRP A 112 -2.58 -7.89 5.24
N GLY A 113 -3.61 -7.15 5.63
CA GLY A 113 -4.92 -7.74 5.95
C GLY A 113 -4.83 -8.61 7.19
N LYS A 114 -5.01 -8.03 8.38
CA LYS A 114 -5.50 -8.80 9.52
C LYS A 114 -6.79 -9.48 9.05
N ALA A 115 -6.76 -10.81 8.97
CA ALA A 115 -7.97 -11.57 8.70
C ALA A 115 -9.00 -11.13 9.75
N ARG A 116 -10.13 -10.61 9.28
CA ARG A 116 -11.23 -10.27 10.18
C ARG A 116 -11.61 -11.55 10.95
N PRO A 117 -11.93 -11.46 12.24
CA PRO A 117 -12.40 -12.61 13.01
C PRO A 117 -13.57 -13.27 12.27
N ALA A 118 -13.65 -14.61 12.33
CA ALA A 118 -14.60 -15.39 11.55
C ALA A 118 -16.05 -14.91 11.72
N GLY A 119 -16.43 -14.46 12.93
CA GLY A 119 -17.75 -13.87 13.19
C GLY A 119 -18.01 -12.57 12.44
N GLU A 120 -17.01 -11.68 12.34
CA GLU A 120 -17.15 -10.43 11.56
C GLU A 120 -17.23 -10.72 10.05
N VAL A 121 -16.50 -11.74 9.57
CA VAL A 121 -16.61 -12.21 8.18
C VAL A 121 -17.99 -12.81 7.93
N ALA A 122 -18.50 -13.62 8.86
CA ALA A 122 -19.83 -14.21 8.78
C ALA A 122 -20.93 -13.14 8.77
N GLU A 123 -20.82 -12.10 9.62
CA GLU A 123 -21.75 -10.98 9.63
C GLU A 123 -21.75 -10.18 8.33
N ILE A 124 -20.56 -9.92 7.76
CA ILE A 124 -20.44 -9.24 6.47
C ILE A 124 -21.08 -10.08 5.37
N LEU A 125 -20.81 -11.39 5.33
CA LEU A 125 -21.37 -12.28 4.32
C LEU A 125 -22.89 -12.47 4.51
N ASN A 126 -23.38 -12.51 5.74
CA ASN A 126 -24.81 -12.58 6.04
C ASN A 126 -25.53 -11.30 5.61
N ARG A 127 -24.88 -10.13 5.71
CA ARG A 127 -25.39 -8.87 5.15
C ARG A 127 -25.53 -8.89 3.63
N PHE A 128 -24.72 -9.69 2.93
CA PHE A 128 -24.81 -9.92 1.49
C PHE A 128 -25.74 -11.09 1.11
N GLY A 129 -26.47 -11.68 2.06
CA GLY A 129 -27.49 -12.70 1.81
C GLY A 129 -27.01 -14.14 1.94
N HIS A 130 -25.80 -14.38 2.48
CA HIS A 130 -25.37 -15.72 2.86
C HIS A 130 -25.94 -16.11 4.24
N THR A 131 -25.93 -17.41 4.56
CA THR A 131 -26.34 -17.92 5.88
C THR A 131 -25.20 -18.74 6.47
N LEU A 132 -24.33 -18.07 7.21
CA LEU A 132 -23.24 -18.66 7.97
C LEU A 132 -23.54 -18.55 9.47
N PRO A 133 -23.18 -19.56 10.28
CA PRO A 133 -23.26 -19.48 11.74
C PRO A 133 -22.28 -18.41 12.25
N VAL A 134 -22.78 -17.53 13.12
CA VAL A 134 -22.00 -16.49 13.81
C VAL A 134 -21.55 -17.01 15.16
#